data_AF-A0A843CLH7-F1
#
_entry.id   AF-A0A843CLH7-F1
#
_cell.length_a   1.000
_cell.length_b   1.000
_cell.length_c   1.000
_cell.angle_alpha   90.00
_cell.angle_beta   90.00
_cell.angle_gamma   90.00
#
_symmetry.space_group_name_H-M   'P 1'
#
loop_
_entity.id
_entity.type
_entity.pdbx_description
1 polymer ?
#
loop_
_entity_poly.entity_id
_entity_poly.type
_entity_poly.pdbx_seq_one_letter_code
_entity_poly.pdbx_strand_id
1 'polypeptide(L)'
;MSPTVYRHTAPNSCVGIDDGPFVPRRLGGSRAPLVAVKLDGPRITAVKGGWISVDGMDGTACALKLLRSLRVARCPILLSGVTFGGFNLVDPGKLWKRFGVPTIVVVRY
;
A
#
# COMPACT_ATOMS: atom_id res chain seq x y z
N MET A 1 -30.98 29.41 13.72
CA MET A 1 -30.32 28.13 13.39
C MET A 1 -29.04 28.47 12.62
N SER A 2 -27.86 28.19 13.18
CA SER A 2 -26.60 28.36 12.46
C SER A 2 -26.42 27.23 11.45
N PRO A 3 -25.95 27.48 10.23
CA PRO A 3 -25.72 26.42 9.27
C PRO A 3 -24.59 25.52 9.77
N THR A 4 -24.88 24.22 9.84
CA THR A 4 -23.86 23.18 10.05
C THR A 4 -22.90 23.23 8.87
N VAL A 5 -21.75 23.87 9.05
CA VAL A 5 -20.66 23.82 8.06
C VAL A 5 -20.18 22.38 8.01
N TYR A 6 -20.57 21.67 6.96
CA TYR A 6 -19.98 20.38 6.61
C TYR A 6 -18.53 20.67 6.22
N ARG A 7 -17.60 20.61 7.20
CA ARG A 7 -16.18 20.67 6.89
C ARG A 7 -15.89 19.45 6.03
N HIS A 8 -15.60 19.70 4.76
CA HIS A 8 -15.03 18.71 3.85
C HIS A 8 -13.67 18.31 4.44
N THR A 9 -13.64 17.33 5.34
CA THR A 9 -12.39 16.72 5.80
C THR A 9 -11.92 15.81 4.68
N ALA A 10 -11.37 16.41 3.61
CA ALA A 10 -10.53 15.64 2.71
C ALA A 10 -9.50 14.90 3.57
N PRO A 11 -9.27 13.60 3.36
CA PRO A 11 -8.20 12.92 4.07
C PRO A 11 -6.89 13.62 3.68
N ASN A 12 -6.33 14.39 4.60
CA ASN A 12 -5.05 15.08 4.39
C ASN A 12 -3.90 14.07 4.27
N SER A 13 -4.10 12.81 4.63
CA SER A 13 -3.06 11.78 4.57
C SER A 13 -3.53 10.53 3.84
N CYS A 14 -2.59 9.80 3.25
CA CYS A 14 -2.80 8.49 2.63
C CYS A 14 -1.56 7.63 2.81
N VAL A 15 -1.69 6.32 2.55
CA VAL A 15 -0.55 5.43 2.38
C VAL A 15 -0.60 4.81 0.99
N GLY A 16 0.44 5.03 0.19
CA GLY A 16 0.62 4.37 -1.10
C GLY A 16 1.47 3.12 -0.96
N ILE A 17 1.16 2.07 -1.72
CA ILE A 17 2.02 0.90 -1.92
C ILE A 17 2.33 0.75 -3.40
N ASP A 18 3.61 0.57 -3.70
CA ASP A 18 4.12 0.26 -5.05
C ASP A 18 5.30 -0.72 -4.96
N ASP A 19 5.61 -1.39 -6.07
CA ASP A 19 6.81 -2.21 -6.21
C ASP A 19 7.85 -1.55 -7.14
N GLY A 20 9.01 -2.19 -7.23
CA GLY A 20 10.11 -1.73 -8.07
C GLY A 20 10.71 -2.87 -8.91
N PRO A 21 11.76 -2.58 -9.69
CA PRO A 21 12.36 -3.55 -10.60
C PRO A 21 12.90 -4.79 -9.87
N PHE A 22 12.86 -5.93 -10.57
CA PHE A 22 13.27 -7.21 -10.01
C PHE A 22 14.79 -7.32 -9.94
N VAL A 23 15.30 -7.90 -8.86
CA VAL A 23 16.73 -8.23 -8.73
C VAL A 23 16.91 -9.71 -9.09
N PRO A 24 17.55 -10.05 -10.23
CA PRO A 24 17.79 -11.43 -10.60
C PRO A 24 18.70 -12.11 -9.57
N ARG A 25 18.29 -13.27 -9.07
CA ARG A 25 19.14 -14.10 -8.21
C ARG A 25 19.38 -15.45 -8.87
N ARG A 26 20.66 -15.86 -8.93
CA ARG A 26 21.07 -17.14 -9.52
C ARG A 26 20.54 -18.36 -8.75
N LEU A 27 20.21 -18.19 -7.46
CA LEU A 27 19.66 -19.22 -6.56
C LEU A 27 18.57 -18.59 -5.68
N GLY A 28 17.40 -19.24 -5.55
CA GLY A 28 16.33 -18.85 -4.63
C GLY A 28 15.22 -17.95 -5.17
N GLY A 29 15.10 -17.82 -6.50
CA GLY A 29 14.06 -17.01 -7.15
C GLY A 29 14.34 -15.49 -7.10
N SER A 30 13.85 -14.77 -8.11
CA SER A 30 13.96 -13.32 -8.16
C SER A 30 13.07 -12.66 -7.11
N ARG A 31 13.48 -11.50 -6.58
CA ARG A 31 12.69 -10.72 -5.63
C ARG A 31 12.46 -9.30 -6.15
N ALA A 32 11.32 -8.74 -5.79
CA ALA A 32 10.97 -7.35 -6.05
C ALA A 32 10.89 -6.58 -4.71
N PRO A 33 11.36 -5.33 -4.64
CA PRO A 33 11.10 -4.48 -3.49
C PRO A 33 9.60 -4.13 -3.47
N LEU A 34 9.01 -4.12 -2.28
CA LEU A 34 7.65 -3.59 -2.05
C LEU A 34 7.78 -2.45 -1.04
N VAL A 35 7.26 -1.28 -1.38
CA VAL A 35 7.42 -0.06 -0.58
C VAL A 35 6.05 0.51 -0.21
N ALA A 36 5.87 0.81 1.07
CA ALA A 36 4.72 1.55 1.57
C ALA A 36 5.18 2.95 2.04
N VAL A 37 4.53 4.00 1.54
CA VAL A 37 4.87 5.40 1.81
C VAL A 37 3.66 6.10 2.41
N LYS A 38 3.84 6.74 3.57
CA LYS A 38 2.82 7.58 4.19
C LYS A 38 3.03 9.03 3.82
N LEU A 39 1.97 9.66 3.30
CA LEU A 39 1.92 11.07 2.95
C LEU A 39 0.99 11.82 3.89
N ASP A 40 1.37 13.06 4.23
CA ASP A 40 0.48 14.10 4.77
C ASP A 40 0.57 15.31 3.83
N GLY A 41 -0.48 15.53 3.05
CA GLY A 41 -0.46 16.29 1.82
C GLY A 41 0.63 15.75 0.88
N PRO A 42 1.50 16.61 0.31
CA PRO A 42 2.62 16.16 -0.51
C PRO A 42 3.83 15.68 0.29
N ARG A 43 3.82 15.77 1.64
CA ARG A 43 4.99 15.47 2.47
C ARG A 43 5.04 13.99 2.83
N ILE A 44 6.19 13.36 2.57
CA ILE A 44 6.49 12.03 3.10
C ILE A 44 6.73 12.12 4.61
N THR A 45 5.94 11.36 5.38
CA THR A 45 6.05 11.31 6.85
C THR A 45 6.62 9.99 7.35
N ALA A 46 6.53 8.92 6.56
CA ALA A 46 7.15 7.64 6.86
C ALA A 46 7.28 6.77 5.60
N VAL A 47 8.31 5.91 5.59
CA VAL A 47 8.56 4.92 4.53
C VAL A 47 8.87 3.57 5.17
N LYS A 48 8.33 2.50 4.60
CA LYS A 48 8.63 1.12 5.00
C LYS A 48 8.83 0.26 3.76
N GLY A 49 9.94 -0.47 3.72
CA GLY A 49 10.30 -1.37 2.64
C GLY A 49 10.30 -2.82 3.07
N GLY A 50 9.95 -3.70 2.13
CA GLY A 50 10.07 -5.14 2.23
C GLY A 50 10.46 -5.74 0.89
N TRP A 51 10.51 -7.05 0.84
CA TRP A 51 10.82 -7.80 -0.38
C TRP A 51 9.81 -8.91 -0.56
N ILE A 52 9.28 -9.02 -1.77
CA ILE A 52 8.35 -10.08 -2.17
C ILE A 52 9.02 -10.97 -3.23
N SER A 53 8.54 -12.19 -3.38
CA SER A 53 9.00 -13.10 -4.42
C SER A 53 8.35 -12.71 -5.76
N VAL A 54 9.12 -12.71 -6.86
CA VAL A 54 8.56 -12.47 -8.19
C VAL A 54 7.58 -13.60 -8.52
N ASP A 55 6.38 -13.24 -8.98
CA ASP A 55 5.26 -14.15 -9.26
C ASP A 55 4.88 -15.08 -8.08
N GLY A 56 5.24 -14.68 -6.85
CA GLY A 56 4.99 -15.44 -5.63
C GLY A 56 3.59 -15.28 -5.06
N MET A 57 3.44 -15.68 -3.80
CA MET A 57 2.18 -15.59 -3.04
C MET A 57 2.33 -14.79 -1.72
N ASP A 58 3.48 -14.16 -1.50
CA ASP A 58 3.82 -13.44 -0.26
C ASP A 58 3.48 -11.93 -0.28
N GLY A 59 2.92 -11.41 -1.38
CA GLY A 59 2.60 -10.00 -1.58
C GLY A 59 1.68 -9.43 -0.51
N THR A 60 0.52 -10.06 -0.32
CA THR A 60 -0.45 -9.64 0.72
C THR A 60 0.15 -9.68 2.12
N ALA A 61 0.90 -10.74 2.47
CA ALA A 61 1.51 -10.89 3.78
C ALA A 61 2.55 -9.79 4.05
N CYS A 62 3.35 -9.46 3.03
CA CYS A 62 4.31 -8.36 3.10
C CYS A 62 3.61 -7.01 3.28
N ALA A 63 2.59 -6.70 2.46
CA ALA A 63 1.82 -5.47 2.57
C ALA A 63 1.22 -5.25 3.97
N LEU A 64 0.60 -6.29 4.55
CA LEU A 64 0.07 -6.26 5.93
C LEU A 64 1.16 -5.91 6.96
N LYS A 65 2.36 -6.47 6.82
CA LYS A 65 3.51 -6.18 7.70
C LYS A 65 3.96 -4.72 7.58
N LEU A 66 4.10 -4.21 6.36
CA LEU A 66 4.53 -2.82 6.13
C LEU A 66 3.50 -1.83 6.69
N LEU A 67 2.22 -2.02 6.37
CA LEU A 67 1.13 -1.15 6.81
C LEU A 67 0.95 -1.14 8.33
N ARG A 68 1.11 -2.30 9.00
CA ARG A 68 1.07 -2.37 10.47
C ARG A 68 2.09 -1.45 11.12
N SER A 69 3.26 -1.29 10.49
CA SER A 69 4.32 -0.41 11.01
C SER A 69 4.12 1.09 10.70
N LEU A 70 3.16 1.44 9.84
CA LEU A 70 2.84 2.82 9.44
C LEU A 70 1.64 3.44 10.18
N ARG A 71 0.98 2.68 11.07
CA ARG A 71 -0.19 3.13 11.86
C ARG A 71 -1.30 3.73 10.97
N VAL A 72 -1.76 2.96 9.99
CA VAL A 72 -2.71 3.38 8.93
C VAL A 72 -4.17 3.59 9.39
N ALA A 73 -4.44 3.71 10.69
CA ALA A 73 -5.79 3.62 11.26
C ALA A 73 -6.78 4.74 10.89
N ARG A 74 -6.39 5.74 10.08
CA ARG A 74 -7.21 6.93 9.79
C ARG A 74 -7.06 7.49 8.37
N CYS A 75 -6.39 6.77 7.47
CA CYS A 75 -6.11 7.24 6.12
C CYS A 75 -6.31 6.11 5.11
N PRO A 76 -6.78 6.42 3.89
CA PRO A 76 -6.92 5.42 2.84
C PRO A 76 -5.58 4.80 2.46
N ILE A 77 -5.64 3.54 2.02
CA ILE A 77 -4.54 2.81 1.41
C ILE A 77 -4.73 2.88 -0.11
N LEU A 78 -3.71 3.28 -0.83
CA LEU A 78 -3.68 3.36 -2.29
C LEU A 78 -2.74 2.27 -2.82
N LEU A 79 -3.21 1.48 -3.77
CA LEU A 79 -2.41 0.46 -4.48
C LEU A 79 -2.28 0.87 -5.95
N SER A 80 -1.08 0.74 -6.54
CA SER A 80 -0.86 0.97 -7.98
C SER A 80 -1.49 -0.11 -8.87
N GLY A 81 -1.88 -1.25 -8.29
CA GLY A 81 -2.55 -2.37 -8.93
C GLY A 81 -2.95 -3.42 -7.90
N VAL A 82 -3.36 -4.61 -8.35
CA VAL A 82 -3.56 -5.79 -7.48
C VAL A 82 -2.42 -6.79 -7.57
N THR A 83 -1.57 -6.67 -8.58
CA THR A 83 -0.40 -7.51 -8.83
C THR A 83 0.86 -6.68 -8.63
N PHE A 84 1.82 -7.25 -7.91
CA PHE A 84 3.13 -6.66 -7.63
C PHE A 84 4.19 -7.72 -7.91
N GLY A 85 5.44 -7.33 -8.14
CA GLY A 85 6.52 -8.29 -8.41
C GLY A 85 6.20 -9.20 -9.60
N GLY A 86 5.55 -8.69 -10.65
CA GLY A 86 4.89 -9.51 -11.66
C GLY A 86 3.46 -9.86 -11.24
N PHE A 87 3.17 -11.15 -11.02
CA PHE A 87 1.83 -11.68 -10.72
C PHE A 87 1.56 -11.94 -9.22
N ASN A 88 2.37 -11.41 -8.30
CA ASN A 88 2.20 -11.64 -6.87
C ASN A 88 1.09 -10.75 -6.29
N LEU A 89 0.01 -11.37 -5.82
CA LEU A 89 -1.21 -10.65 -5.46
C LEU A 89 -1.13 -9.95 -4.09
N VAL A 90 -1.56 -8.69 -4.08
CA VAL A 90 -1.96 -7.96 -2.88
C VAL A 90 -3.48 -7.83 -2.89
N ASP A 91 -4.13 -8.52 -1.96
CA ASP A 91 -5.60 -8.56 -1.84
C ASP A 91 -6.12 -7.32 -1.09
N PRO A 92 -6.79 -6.36 -1.78
CA PRO A 92 -7.29 -5.15 -1.15
C PRO A 92 -8.40 -5.43 -0.13
N GLY A 93 -9.16 -6.52 -0.31
CA GLY A 93 -10.20 -6.94 0.63
C GLY A 93 -9.60 -7.40 1.96
N LYS A 94 -8.47 -8.11 1.94
CA LYS A 94 -7.72 -8.47 3.17
C LYS A 94 -7.14 -7.24 3.87
N LEU A 95 -6.66 -6.25 3.12
CA LEU A 95 -6.16 -4.99 3.70
C LEU A 95 -7.29 -4.21 4.37
N TRP A 96 -8.42 -4.02 3.70
CA TRP A 96 -9.60 -3.37 4.26
C TRP A 96 -10.11 -4.09 5.51
N LYS A 97 -10.29 -5.43 5.45
CA LYS A 97 -10.70 -6.23 6.62
C LYS A 97 -9.73 -6.09 7.79
N ARG A 98 -8.42 -5.95 7.54
CA ARG A 98 -7.42 -5.83 8.60
C ARG A 98 -7.38 -4.44 9.23
N PHE A 99 -7.46 -3.38 8.42
CA PHE A 99 -7.17 -2.02 8.89
C PHE A 99 -8.42 -1.14 9.04
N GLY A 100 -9.57 -1.55 8.52
CA GLY A 100 -10.83 -0.81 8.63
C GLY A 100 -10.86 0.50 7.84
N VAL A 101 -9.90 0.73 6.94
CA VAL A 101 -9.80 1.93 6.10
C VAL A 101 -10.01 1.58 4.64
N PRO A 102 -10.57 2.50 3.82
CA PRO A 102 -10.71 2.28 2.39
C PRO A 102 -9.38 1.87 1.75
N THR A 103 -9.40 0.79 0.98
CA THR A 103 -8.27 0.37 0.15
C THR A 103 -8.68 0.55 -1.31
N ILE A 104 -8.00 1.45 -2.01
CA ILE A 104 -8.35 1.92 -3.34
C ILE A 104 -7.25 1.48 -4.29
N VAL A 105 -7.61 0.76 -5.35
CA VAL A 105 -6.70 0.42 -6.44
C VAL A 105 -6.80 1.53 -7.48
N VAL A 106 -5.67 2.16 -7.80
CA VAL A 106 -5.57 3.29 -8.73
C VAL A 106 -4.79 2.84 -9.96
N VAL A 107 -5.51 2.53 -11.03
CA VAL A 107 -4.93 2.14 -12.32
C VAL A 107 -5.01 3.34 -13.27
N ARG A 108 -3.89 3.66 -13.92
CA ARG A 108 -3.83 4.67 -14.99
C ARG A 108 -3.46 3.94 -16.29
N TYR A 109 -4.22 4.22 -17.34
CA TYR A 109 -4.02 3.69 -18.70
C TYR A 109 -3.48 4.78 -19.62
#